data_AF-A0A432MD53-F1
#
_entry.id   AF-A0A432MD53-F1
#
_cell.length_a   1.000
_cell.length_b   1.000
_cell.length_c   1.000
_cell.angle_alpha   90.00
_cell.angle_beta   90.00
_cell.angle_gamma   90.00
#
_symmetry.space_group_name_H-M   'P 1'
#
loop_
_entity.id
_entity.type
_entity.pdbx_description
1 polymer ?
#
loop_
_entity_poly.entity_id
_entity_poly.type
_entity_poly.pdbx_seq_one_letter_code
_entity_poly.pdbx_strand_id
1 'polypeptide(L)'
;MNVAHDTATDNSAHVAEEQAREAQGTPAAPAGNAFPDATEAEQKQIADYKATESEVVDLAVATLDPKDMLKKYARLGKAVLSLAARRKASFKAWAKEDFAKVCDDLATLVKMRVAIKEVEMDKYVRIHLWVEAVKPLVPAVEKLSYFQVKNKFLPTLAFDPVELTGEIRKEWLTWVRATVERQVGDEPLSIKELDQSIADQKKAVEDARNARKDPEKLLEQERKAVEAKAKKERRDAQQGIVDAIDGAVTNGHADTSDVLQIVEQVLKANNLSLPAKVVGFDPINCTVADCKMLAQAMIGAGKLAEAKVLRDTLDAMIKIAEHAMLNRAAS
;
A
#
# COMPACT_ATOMS: atom_id res chain seq x y z
N MET A 1 -16.35 67.65 48.87
CA MET A 1 -16.90 68.48 47.77
C MET A 1 -16.66 67.75 46.47
N ASN A 2 -17.73 67.60 45.68
CA ASN A 2 -17.86 67.05 44.32
C ASN A 2 -16.66 67.34 43.40
N VAL A 3 -16.32 66.57 42.34
CA VAL A 3 -17.09 66.09 41.16
C VAL A 3 -16.21 64.97 40.52
N ALA A 4 -16.64 63.72 40.33
CA ALA A 4 -17.40 63.10 39.23
C ALA A 4 -16.65 62.89 37.88
N HIS A 5 -16.75 61.65 37.38
CA HIS A 5 -16.64 61.12 36.01
C HIS A 5 -15.41 61.43 35.13
N ASP A 6 -14.64 60.40 34.76
CA ASP A 6 -14.80 59.81 33.43
C ASP A 6 -14.12 58.43 33.28
N THR A 7 -14.94 57.47 32.89
CA THR A 7 -14.57 56.15 32.35
C THR A 7 -14.80 56.20 30.85
N ALA A 8 -13.97 55.48 30.10
CA ALA A 8 -14.16 55.04 28.71
C ALA A 8 -13.71 55.99 27.58
N THR A 9 -12.41 55.97 27.29
CA THR A 9 -11.88 56.20 25.93
C THR A 9 -10.56 55.46 25.76
N ASP A 10 -10.58 54.14 25.59
CA ASP A 10 -9.44 53.45 24.95
C ASP A 10 -9.76 52.09 24.29
N ASN A 11 -11.04 51.69 24.22
CA ASN A 11 -11.45 50.46 23.54
C ASN A 11 -12.12 50.69 22.17
N SER A 12 -12.21 51.94 21.71
CA SER A 12 -12.83 52.27 20.42
C SER A 12 -11.83 52.38 19.26
N ALA A 13 -10.53 52.51 19.54
CA ALA A 13 -9.52 52.59 18.49
C ALA A 13 -9.19 51.21 17.89
N HIS A 14 -9.10 50.16 18.73
CA HIS A 14 -8.76 48.82 18.25
C HIS A 14 -9.91 48.13 17.49
N VAL A 15 -11.17 48.42 17.83
CA VAL A 15 -12.34 47.88 17.11
C VAL A 15 -12.55 48.60 15.78
N ALA A 16 -12.17 49.87 15.67
CA ALA A 16 -12.25 50.64 14.42
C ALA A 16 -11.18 50.22 13.40
N GLU A 17 -9.99 49.80 13.85
CA GLU A 17 -8.92 49.34 12.95
C GLU A 17 -9.17 47.92 12.43
N GLU A 18 -9.88 47.07 13.19
CA GLU A 18 -10.28 45.73 12.78
C GLU A 18 -11.52 45.76 11.84
N GLN A 19 -12.46 46.68 12.05
CA GLN A 19 -13.58 46.90 11.12
C GLN A 19 -13.18 47.66 9.85
N ALA A 20 -12.14 48.50 9.88
CA ALA A 20 -11.60 49.14 8.67
C ALA A 20 -10.84 48.15 7.76
N ARG A 21 -10.29 47.06 8.32
CA ARG A 21 -9.72 45.95 7.55
C ARG A 21 -10.77 45.03 6.94
N GLU A 22 -11.98 44.95 7.50
CA GLU A 22 -13.12 44.25 6.90
C GLU A 22 -13.84 45.09 5.81
N ALA A 23 -13.66 46.41 5.80
CA ALA A 23 -14.24 47.31 4.80
C ALA A 23 -13.36 47.58 3.56
N GLN A 24 -12.07 47.21 3.60
CA GLN A 24 -11.23 47.16 2.41
C GLN A 24 -11.39 45.79 1.77
N GLY A 25 -12.24 45.75 0.75
CA GLY A 25 -12.53 44.56 -0.03
C GLY A 25 -11.27 43.76 -0.32
N THR A 26 -11.42 42.43 -0.17
CA THR A 26 -10.48 41.39 -0.60
C THR A 26 -9.67 41.88 -1.80
N PRO A 27 -8.32 41.84 -1.78
CA PRO A 27 -7.54 42.23 -2.93
C PRO A 27 -8.06 41.42 -4.12
N ALA A 28 -8.55 42.13 -5.15
CA ALA A 28 -8.97 41.51 -6.39
C ALA A 28 -7.83 40.60 -6.85
N ALA A 29 -8.14 39.33 -7.07
CA ALA A 29 -7.19 38.37 -7.63
C ALA A 29 -6.54 38.98 -8.88
N PRO A 30 -5.23 38.78 -9.11
CA PRO A 30 -4.59 39.29 -10.31
C PRO A 30 -5.39 38.83 -11.53
N ALA A 31 -5.86 39.80 -12.32
CA ALA A 31 -6.69 39.65 -13.50
C ALA A 31 -5.91 39.02 -14.67
N GLY A 32 -5.31 37.86 -14.45
CA GLY A 32 -4.43 37.16 -15.39
C GLY A 32 -4.94 35.80 -15.85
N ASN A 33 -6.13 35.36 -15.44
CA ASN A 33 -6.65 34.03 -15.75
C ASN A 33 -8.15 34.04 -16.14
N ALA A 34 -8.64 35.12 -16.75
CA ALA A 34 -9.95 35.10 -17.38
C ALA A 34 -9.85 34.25 -18.65
N PHE A 35 -10.52 33.11 -18.70
CA PHE A 35 -10.72 32.39 -19.95
C PHE A 35 -11.72 33.20 -20.76
N PRO A 36 -11.31 33.82 -21.89
CA PRO A 36 -12.09 34.87 -22.54
C PRO A 36 -13.46 34.39 -23.07
N ASP A 37 -13.67 33.07 -23.16
CA ASP A 37 -14.89 32.45 -23.68
C ASP A 37 -15.76 31.78 -22.60
N ALA A 38 -15.41 31.86 -21.31
CA ALA A 38 -16.17 31.24 -20.22
C ALA A 38 -17.31 32.16 -19.75
N THR A 39 -18.52 31.60 -19.60
CA THR A 39 -19.69 32.26 -19.02
C THR A 39 -19.42 32.69 -17.56
N GLU A 40 -20.15 33.67 -17.03
CA GLU A 40 -20.03 34.07 -15.61
C GLU A 40 -20.20 32.90 -14.63
N ALA A 41 -21.08 31.95 -14.96
CA ALA A 41 -21.28 30.73 -14.18
C ALA A 41 -20.04 29.82 -14.19
N GLU A 42 -19.41 29.64 -15.35
CA GLU A 42 -18.17 28.85 -15.49
C GLU A 42 -16.99 29.55 -14.80
N GLN A 43 -16.87 30.87 -14.91
CA GLN A 43 -15.83 31.63 -14.23
C GLN A 43 -15.94 31.52 -12.71
N LYS A 44 -17.17 31.61 -12.17
CA LYS A 44 -17.43 31.39 -10.75
C LYS A 44 -17.06 29.98 -10.31
N GLN A 45 -17.43 28.97 -11.10
CA GLN A 45 -17.10 27.58 -10.82
C GLN A 45 -15.58 27.34 -10.80
N ILE A 46 -14.84 27.92 -11.75
CA ILE A 46 -13.37 27.86 -11.80
C ILE A 46 -12.75 28.54 -10.59
N ALA A 47 -13.26 29.72 -10.19
CA ALA A 47 -12.77 30.43 -9.01
C ALA A 47 -13.01 29.62 -7.72
N ASP A 48 -14.20 29.03 -7.57
CA ASP A 48 -14.56 28.18 -6.43
C ASP A 48 -13.67 26.93 -6.35
N TYR A 49 -13.36 26.31 -7.49
CA TYR A 49 -12.41 25.19 -7.55
C TYR A 49 -11.00 25.60 -7.12
N LYS A 50 -10.48 26.71 -7.65
CA LYS A 50 -9.15 27.23 -7.29
C LYS A 50 -9.05 27.61 -5.80
N ALA A 51 -10.09 28.19 -5.23
CA ALA A 51 -10.14 28.51 -3.80
C ALA A 51 -10.07 27.25 -2.94
N THR A 52 -10.81 26.20 -3.33
CA THR A 52 -10.81 24.91 -2.62
C THR A 52 -9.46 24.19 -2.76
N GLU A 53 -8.83 24.25 -3.92
CA GLU A 53 -7.48 23.71 -4.15
C GLU A 53 -6.42 24.44 -3.31
N SER A 54 -6.55 25.77 -3.15
CA SER A 54 -5.69 26.54 -2.25
C SER A 54 -5.87 26.12 -0.79
N GLU A 55 -7.12 25.92 -0.34
CA GLU A 55 -7.41 25.43 1.01
C GLU A 55 -6.74 24.07 1.28
N VAL A 56 -6.79 23.14 0.31
CA VAL A 56 -6.11 21.84 0.42
C VAL A 56 -4.60 22.00 0.62
N VAL A 57 -3.97 22.95 -0.08
CA VAL A 57 -2.53 23.24 0.07
C VAL A 57 -2.25 23.83 1.46
N ASP A 58 -3.03 24.79 1.92
CA ASP A 58 -2.84 25.43 3.22
C ASP A 58 -3.01 24.41 4.36
N LEU A 59 -4.00 23.52 4.24
CA LEU A 59 -4.20 22.41 5.17
C LEU A 59 -3.04 21.41 5.13
N ALA A 60 -2.47 21.15 3.95
CA ALA A 60 -1.28 20.31 3.83
C ALA A 60 -0.03 20.96 4.45
N VAL A 61 0.12 22.28 4.38
CA VAL A 61 1.19 23.00 5.11
C VAL A 61 1.01 22.81 6.62
N ALA A 62 -0.21 22.87 7.12
CA ALA A 62 -0.48 22.72 8.55
C ALA A 62 -0.07 21.34 9.11
N THR A 63 -0.04 20.29 8.28
CA THR A 63 0.39 18.93 8.70
C THR A 63 1.89 18.80 8.94
N LEU A 64 2.69 19.79 8.55
CA LEU A 64 4.12 19.84 8.85
C LEU A 64 4.39 20.03 10.35
N ASP A 65 3.46 20.64 11.08
CA ASP A 65 3.53 20.72 12.54
C ASP A 65 2.95 19.44 13.17
N PRO A 66 3.76 18.70 13.97
CA PRO A 66 3.38 17.41 14.53
C PRO A 66 2.28 17.46 15.60
N LYS A 67 1.87 18.66 16.06
CA LYS A 67 0.75 18.79 17.00
C LYS A 67 -0.58 18.46 16.33
N ASP A 68 -1.46 17.77 17.06
CA ASP A 68 -2.83 17.44 16.64
C ASP A 68 -2.92 16.80 15.24
N MET A 69 -1.92 15.99 14.85
CA MET A 69 -1.83 15.43 13.50
C MET A 69 -3.12 14.75 13.04
N LEU A 70 -3.78 13.96 13.89
CA LEU A 70 -5.00 13.26 13.51
C LEU A 70 -6.09 14.25 13.05
N LYS A 71 -6.30 15.34 13.80
CA LYS A 71 -7.28 16.37 13.45
C LYS A 71 -6.92 17.10 12.17
N LYS A 72 -5.64 17.42 11.98
CA LYS A 72 -5.14 18.11 10.78
C LYS A 72 -5.28 17.24 9.52
N TYR A 73 -4.87 15.97 9.58
CA TYR A 73 -5.04 15.04 8.47
C TYR A 73 -6.50 14.71 8.19
N ALA A 74 -7.36 14.60 9.22
CA ALA A 74 -8.80 14.44 9.02
C ALA A 74 -9.43 15.69 8.38
N ARG A 75 -9.01 16.90 8.77
CA ARG A 75 -9.47 18.15 8.15
C ARG A 75 -9.04 18.25 6.69
N LEU A 76 -7.78 17.89 6.38
CA LEU A 76 -7.28 17.80 5.02
C LEU A 76 -8.09 16.78 4.19
N GLY A 77 -8.33 15.59 4.75
CA GLY A 77 -9.19 14.57 4.15
C GLY A 77 -10.61 15.05 3.84
N LYS A 78 -11.22 15.83 4.76
CA LYS A 78 -12.53 16.45 4.55
C LYS A 78 -12.53 17.45 3.39
N ALA A 79 -11.49 18.28 3.27
CA ALA A 79 -11.37 19.24 2.17
C ALA A 79 -11.23 18.52 0.82
N VAL A 80 -10.38 17.49 0.75
CA VAL A 80 -10.24 16.63 -0.44
C VAL A 80 -11.56 15.96 -0.81
N LEU A 81 -12.27 15.38 0.17
CA LEU A 81 -13.57 14.74 -0.05
C LEU A 81 -14.63 15.73 -0.55
N SER A 82 -14.64 16.95 0.00
CA SER A 82 -15.55 18.02 -0.42
C SER A 82 -15.29 18.44 -1.87
N LEU A 83 -14.02 18.55 -2.27
CA LEU A 83 -13.66 18.83 -3.66
C LEU A 83 -14.04 17.67 -4.59
N ALA A 84 -13.81 16.42 -4.17
CA ALA A 84 -14.22 15.24 -4.92
C ALA A 84 -15.74 15.20 -5.12
N ALA A 85 -16.53 15.53 -4.10
CA ALA A 85 -17.99 15.60 -4.20
C ALA A 85 -18.46 16.69 -5.18
N ARG A 86 -17.81 17.87 -5.19
CA ARG A 86 -18.09 18.94 -6.16
C ARG A 86 -17.75 18.51 -7.59
N ARG A 87 -16.59 17.88 -7.78
CA ARG A 87 -16.19 17.32 -9.08
C ARG A 87 -17.19 16.23 -9.51
N LYS A 88 -17.57 15.29 -8.63
CA LYS A 88 -18.61 14.27 -8.91
C LYS A 88 -19.92 14.90 -9.40
N ALA A 89 -20.39 15.97 -8.75
CA ALA A 89 -21.61 16.68 -9.16
C ALA A 89 -21.52 17.33 -10.55
N SER A 90 -20.32 17.58 -11.06
CA SER A 90 -20.09 18.17 -12.39
C SER A 90 -19.94 17.12 -13.51
N PHE A 91 -19.83 15.84 -13.18
CA PHE A 91 -19.64 14.76 -14.14
C PHE A 91 -20.97 14.05 -14.45
N LYS A 92 -21.14 13.64 -15.72
CA LYS A 92 -22.31 12.84 -16.14
C LYS A 92 -22.27 11.40 -15.62
N ALA A 93 -21.07 10.85 -15.48
CA ALA A 93 -20.81 9.54 -14.91
C ALA A 93 -19.55 9.62 -14.06
N TRP A 94 -19.62 9.14 -12.82
CA TRP A 94 -18.50 9.09 -11.88
C TRP A 94 -18.10 7.64 -11.66
N ALA A 95 -16.85 7.32 -11.95
CA ALA A 95 -16.26 6.02 -11.77
C ALA A 95 -15.27 6.04 -10.58
N LYS A 96 -14.85 4.85 -10.17
CA LYS A 96 -13.89 4.69 -9.07
C LYS A 96 -12.55 5.36 -9.37
N GLU A 97 -12.14 5.36 -10.63
CA GLU A 97 -10.88 5.91 -11.12
C GLU A 97 -10.88 7.45 -11.04
N ASP A 98 -12.05 8.09 -11.12
CA ASP A 98 -12.17 9.54 -11.03
C ASP A 98 -11.76 10.04 -9.65
N PHE A 99 -12.15 9.35 -8.58
CA PHE A 99 -11.71 9.68 -7.23
C PHE A 99 -10.18 9.58 -7.08
N ALA A 100 -9.57 8.54 -7.63
CA ALA A 100 -8.12 8.37 -7.61
C ALA A 100 -7.43 9.52 -8.35
N LYS A 101 -7.94 9.90 -9.53
CA LYS A 101 -7.43 11.03 -10.30
C LYS A 101 -7.50 12.35 -9.51
N VAL A 102 -8.60 12.63 -8.81
CA VAL A 102 -8.70 13.82 -7.94
C VAL A 102 -7.62 13.80 -6.86
N CYS A 103 -7.38 12.64 -6.24
CA CYS A 103 -6.34 12.50 -5.23
C CYS A 103 -4.94 12.75 -5.80
N ASP A 104 -4.65 12.26 -7.00
CA ASP A 104 -3.36 12.40 -7.68
C ASP A 104 -3.10 13.85 -8.14
N ASP A 105 -4.12 14.52 -8.69
CA ASP A 105 -4.07 15.94 -9.07
C ASP A 105 -3.70 16.81 -7.85
N LEU A 106 -4.40 16.60 -6.73
CA LEU A 106 -4.16 17.33 -5.49
C LEU A 106 -2.81 17.00 -4.85
N ALA A 107 -2.39 15.73 -4.89
CA ALA A 107 -1.09 15.33 -4.41
C ALA A 107 0.03 16.03 -5.20
N THR A 108 -0.14 16.15 -6.51
CA THR A 108 0.78 16.88 -7.40
C THR A 108 0.81 18.37 -7.05
N LEU A 109 -0.36 18.99 -6.92
CA LEU A 109 -0.51 20.40 -6.53
C LEU A 109 0.21 20.71 -5.21
N VAL A 110 0.02 19.87 -4.19
CA VAL A 110 0.67 20.04 -2.89
C VAL A 110 2.18 19.88 -3.00
N LYS A 111 2.68 18.86 -3.71
CA LYS A 111 4.12 18.65 -3.89
C LYS A 111 4.81 19.79 -4.64
N MET A 112 4.09 20.49 -5.52
CA MET A 112 4.63 21.67 -6.20
C MET A 112 4.80 22.88 -5.28
N ARG A 113 4.08 22.94 -4.15
CA ARG A 113 4.02 24.10 -3.25
C ARG A 113 4.62 23.86 -1.87
N VAL A 114 4.69 22.60 -1.45
CA VAL A 114 5.11 22.20 -0.10
C VAL A 114 6.09 21.04 -0.21
N ALA A 115 7.20 21.12 0.53
CA ALA A 115 8.23 20.08 0.56
C ALA A 115 7.83 18.86 1.41
N ILE A 116 6.74 18.18 1.03
CA ILE A 116 6.28 16.93 1.66
C ILE A 116 6.70 15.75 0.79
N LYS A 117 7.44 14.80 1.38
CA LYS A 117 7.95 13.62 0.68
C LYS A 117 6.84 12.69 0.21
N GLU A 118 5.87 12.42 1.08
CA GLU A 118 4.77 11.49 0.82
C GLU A 118 3.43 12.20 1.07
N VAL A 119 2.66 12.40 -0.01
CA VAL A 119 1.32 12.97 0.03
C VAL A 119 0.35 11.87 -0.36
N GLU A 120 -0.49 11.44 0.58
CA GLU A 120 -1.37 10.28 0.45
C GLU A 120 -2.84 10.70 0.58
N MET A 121 -3.35 11.47 -0.39
CA MET A 121 -4.70 12.08 -0.31
C MET A 121 -5.82 11.07 -0.07
N ASP A 122 -5.80 9.90 -0.74
CA ASP A 122 -6.76 8.82 -0.52
C ASP A 122 -6.76 8.36 0.95
N LYS A 123 -5.59 8.24 1.58
CA LYS A 123 -5.51 7.86 3.00
C LYS A 123 -6.06 8.94 3.90
N TYR A 124 -5.83 10.22 3.60
CA TYR A 124 -6.35 11.33 4.41
C TYR A 124 -7.88 11.37 4.38
N VAL A 125 -8.48 11.16 3.20
CA VAL A 125 -9.93 11.01 3.04
C VAL A 125 -10.46 9.84 3.89
N ARG A 126 -9.81 8.68 3.82
CA ARG A 126 -10.21 7.51 4.61
C ARG A 126 -10.07 7.74 6.11
N ILE A 127 -9.06 8.50 6.55
CA ILE A 127 -8.89 8.87 7.96
C ILE A 127 -10.05 9.75 8.41
N HIS A 128 -10.43 10.75 7.61
CA HIS A 128 -11.61 11.58 7.89
C HIS A 128 -12.87 10.72 8.04
N LEU A 129 -13.16 9.88 7.05
CA LEU A 129 -14.34 9.01 7.06
C LEU A 129 -14.33 8.03 8.24
N TRP A 130 -13.18 7.46 8.59
CA TRP A 130 -13.06 6.58 9.73
C TRP A 130 -13.31 7.32 11.06
N VAL A 131 -12.75 8.52 11.23
CA VAL A 131 -12.98 9.34 12.42
C VAL A 131 -14.47 9.68 12.55
N GLU A 132 -15.12 10.14 11.48
CA GLU A 132 -16.56 10.47 11.50
C GLU A 132 -17.43 9.23 11.75
N ALA A 133 -17.06 8.06 11.24
CA ALA A 133 -17.79 6.82 11.49
C ALA A 133 -17.66 6.32 12.94
N VAL A 134 -16.52 6.58 13.59
CA VAL A 134 -16.24 6.13 14.97
C VAL A 134 -16.68 7.16 16.02
N LYS A 135 -16.68 8.45 15.70
CA LYS A 135 -17.00 9.54 16.63
C LYS A 135 -18.36 9.39 17.34
N PRO A 136 -19.45 8.90 16.70
CA PRO A 136 -20.71 8.61 17.39
C PRO A 136 -20.61 7.47 18.41
N LEU A 137 -19.66 6.54 18.23
CA LEU A 137 -19.42 5.42 19.13
C LEU A 137 -18.47 5.82 20.26
N VAL A 138 -17.42 6.58 19.92
CA VAL A 138 -16.36 7.02 20.83
C VAL A 138 -16.03 8.50 20.54
N PRO A 139 -16.67 9.45 21.24
CA PRO A 139 -16.49 10.88 20.96
C PRO A 139 -15.05 11.38 21.10
N ALA A 140 -14.24 10.71 21.93
CA ALA A 140 -12.83 11.04 22.17
C ALA A 140 -11.86 10.44 21.13
N VAL A 141 -12.35 9.85 20.03
CA VAL A 141 -11.52 9.21 18.98
C VAL A 141 -10.40 10.11 18.44
N GLU A 142 -10.61 11.43 18.42
CA GLU A 142 -9.62 12.41 17.96
C GLU A 142 -8.37 12.50 18.86
N LYS A 143 -8.38 11.88 20.06
CA LYS A 143 -7.21 11.74 20.94
C LYS A 143 -6.24 10.67 20.47
N LEU A 144 -6.64 9.77 19.57
CA LEU A 144 -5.75 8.75 19.03
C LEU A 144 -4.59 9.36 18.24
N SER A 145 -3.48 8.63 18.19
CA SER A 145 -2.40 8.98 17.27
C SER A 145 -2.83 8.78 15.81
N TYR A 146 -2.46 9.73 14.96
CA TYR A 146 -2.60 9.62 13.51
C TYR A 146 -2.05 8.29 12.97
N PHE A 147 -0.87 7.86 13.46
CA PHE A 147 -0.23 6.63 13.00
C PHE A 147 -0.96 5.37 13.46
N GLN A 148 -1.61 5.40 14.63
CA GLN A 148 -2.47 4.29 15.06
C GLN A 148 -3.68 4.17 14.13
N VAL A 149 -4.35 5.28 13.81
CA VAL A 149 -5.48 5.28 12.87
C VAL A 149 -5.02 4.79 11.50
N LYS A 150 -3.99 5.43 10.93
CA LYS A 150 -3.46 5.10 9.59
C LYS A 150 -3.05 3.64 9.45
N ASN A 151 -2.29 3.10 10.41
CA ASN A 151 -1.64 1.80 10.24
C ASN A 151 -2.43 0.63 10.83
N LYS A 152 -3.29 0.89 11.84
CA LYS A 152 -3.97 -0.17 12.59
C LYS A 152 -5.48 -0.20 12.35
N PHE A 153 -6.13 0.96 12.32
CA PHE A 153 -7.59 1.04 12.26
C PHE A 153 -8.17 1.27 10.88
N LEU A 154 -7.48 1.94 9.95
CA LEU A 154 -7.97 2.15 8.59
C LEU A 154 -8.44 0.88 7.86
N PRO A 155 -7.82 -0.31 8.01
CA PRO A 155 -8.31 -1.54 7.40
C PRO A 155 -9.75 -1.93 7.80
N THR A 156 -10.25 -1.42 8.93
CA THR A 156 -11.62 -1.67 9.42
C THR A 156 -12.67 -0.85 8.69
N LEU A 157 -12.28 0.14 7.89
CA LEU A 157 -13.17 0.94 7.05
C LEU A 157 -13.50 0.21 5.75
N ALA A 158 -14.79 0.17 5.40
CA ALA A 158 -15.26 -0.05 4.05
C ALA A 158 -15.50 1.32 3.40
N PHE A 159 -14.70 1.65 2.39
CA PHE A 159 -14.81 2.91 1.65
C PHE A 159 -15.39 2.66 0.26
N ASP A 160 -16.43 3.41 -0.09
CA ASP A 160 -17.01 3.43 -1.43
C ASP A 160 -16.52 4.70 -2.16
N PRO A 161 -15.62 4.58 -3.15
CA PRO A 161 -15.10 5.71 -3.93
C PRO A 161 -16.10 6.25 -4.95
N VAL A 162 -17.16 5.50 -5.28
CA VAL A 162 -18.22 5.96 -6.16
C VAL A 162 -19.17 6.84 -5.37
N GLU A 163 -19.63 6.35 -4.22
CA GLU A 163 -20.53 7.12 -3.34
C GLU A 163 -19.84 8.15 -2.46
N LEU A 164 -18.50 8.09 -2.36
CA LEU A 164 -17.69 8.95 -1.50
C LEU A 164 -18.06 8.82 -0.01
N THR A 165 -18.48 7.61 0.40
CA THR A 165 -18.91 7.29 1.76
C THR A 165 -18.01 6.23 2.39
N GLY A 166 -17.99 6.18 3.73
CA GLY A 166 -17.24 5.18 4.47
C GLY A 166 -18.00 4.70 5.70
N GLU A 167 -18.00 3.39 5.92
CA GLU A 167 -18.60 2.76 7.10
C GLU A 167 -17.63 1.77 7.75
N ILE A 168 -17.73 1.58 9.05
CA ILE A 168 -16.97 0.52 9.72
C ILE A 168 -17.58 -0.82 9.32
N ARG A 169 -16.71 -1.72 8.84
CA ARG A 169 -17.11 -3.09 8.49
C ARG A 169 -17.85 -3.74 9.65
N LYS A 170 -19.00 -4.36 9.37
CA LYS A 170 -19.90 -4.91 10.40
C LYS A 170 -19.20 -5.91 11.33
N GLU A 171 -18.35 -6.75 10.77
CA GLU A 171 -17.56 -7.75 11.49
C GLU A 171 -16.42 -7.15 12.35
N TRP A 172 -16.14 -5.86 12.20
CA TRP A 172 -15.16 -5.12 13.00
C TRP A 172 -15.79 -4.15 14.00
N LEU A 173 -17.07 -3.81 13.86
CA LEU A 173 -17.72 -2.72 14.60
C LEU A 173 -17.58 -2.83 16.12
N THR A 174 -17.92 -3.99 16.69
CA THR A 174 -17.83 -4.23 18.15
C THR A 174 -16.38 -4.12 18.63
N TRP A 175 -15.44 -4.70 17.88
CA TRP A 175 -14.02 -4.66 18.21
C TRP A 175 -13.45 -3.23 18.13
N VAL A 176 -13.81 -2.47 17.08
CA VAL A 176 -13.38 -1.07 16.91
C VAL A 176 -13.86 -0.23 18.08
N ARG A 177 -15.15 -0.33 18.44
CA ARG A 177 -15.70 0.41 19.58
C ARG A 177 -14.92 0.13 20.87
N ALA A 178 -14.84 -1.13 21.29
CA ALA A 178 -14.20 -1.51 22.54
C ALA A 178 -12.71 -1.17 22.57
N THR A 179 -12.01 -1.38 21.45
CA THR A 179 -10.57 -1.13 21.35
C THR A 179 -10.26 0.36 21.34
N VAL A 180 -11.06 1.17 20.63
CA VAL A 180 -10.89 2.62 20.58
C VAL A 180 -11.23 3.24 21.94
N GLU A 181 -12.33 2.82 22.59
CA GLU A 181 -12.67 3.23 23.97
C GLU A 181 -11.50 2.99 24.93
N ARG A 182 -10.88 1.80 24.86
CA ARG A 182 -9.72 1.46 25.68
C ARG A 182 -8.48 2.31 25.33
N GLN A 183 -8.20 2.53 24.05
CA GLN A 183 -7.05 3.30 23.60
C GLN A 183 -7.10 4.80 23.96
N VAL A 184 -8.30 5.38 24.08
CA VAL A 184 -8.48 6.79 24.48
C VAL A 184 -8.77 6.97 25.98
N GLY A 185 -8.86 5.87 26.72
CA GLY A 185 -9.08 5.83 28.17
C GLY A 185 -7.77 5.85 28.97
N ASP A 186 -7.88 5.49 30.25
CA ASP A 186 -6.78 5.60 31.22
C ASP A 186 -5.75 4.47 31.10
N GLU A 187 -6.16 3.32 30.54
CA GLU A 187 -5.30 2.12 30.37
C GLU A 187 -5.22 1.67 28.91
N PRO A 188 -4.57 2.45 28.03
CA PRO A 188 -4.41 2.11 26.63
C PRO A 188 -3.55 0.83 26.49
N LEU A 189 -3.93 -0.02 25.54
CA LEU A 189 -3.10 -1.18 25.19
C LEU A 189 -1.75 -0.69 24.65
N SER A 190 -0.68 -1.37 25.04
CA SER A 190 0.60 -1.23 24.35
C SER A 190 0.47 -1.60 22.87
N ILE A 191 1.44 -1.15 22.06
CA ILE A 191 1.44 -1.45 20.61
C ILE A 191 1.44 -2.97 20.36
N LYS A 192 2.18 -3.75 21.17
CA LYS A 192 2.23 -5.21 21.04
C LYS A 192 0.88 -5.85 21.33
N GLU A 193 0.19 -5.41 22.38
CA GLU A 193 -1.12 -5.93 22.73
C GLU A 193 -2.20 -5.51 21.71
N LEU A 194 -2.10 -4.29 21.17
CA LEU A 194 -2.97 -3.85 20.07
C LEU A 194 -2.77 -4.72 18.83
N ASP A 195 -1.52 -5.03 18.48
CA ASP A 195 -1.21 -5.89 17.34
C ASP A 195 -1.70 -7.32 17.53
N GLN A 196 -1.56 -7.86 18.75
CA GLN A 196 -2.13 -9.15 19.09
C GLN A 196 -3.66 -9.13 18.98
N SER A 197 -4.31 -8.11 19.53
CA SER A 197 -5.77 -7.96 19.46
C SER A 197 -6.29 -7.88 18.02
N ILE A 198 -5.55 -7.20 17.13
CA ILE A 198 -5.88 -7.15 15.70
C ILE A 198 -5.72 -8.52 15.06
N ALA A 199 -4.65 -9.25 15.37
CA ALA A 199 -4.43 -10.60 14.85
C ALA A 199 -5.54 -11.57 15.28
N ASP A 200 -5.93 -11.51 16.55
CA ASP A 200 -7.01 -12.32 17.12
C ASP A 200 -8.36 -11.99 16.45
N GLN A 201 -8.67 -10.70 16.26
CA GLN A 201 -9.89 -10.29 15.56
C GLN A 201 -9.91 -10.75 14.10
N LYS A 202 -8.78 -10.64 13.38
CA LYS A 202 -8.68 -11.16 12.00
C LYS A 202 -8.97 -12.65 11.95
N LYS A 203 -8.38 -13.41 12.87
CA LYS A 203 -8.61 -14.85 12.98
C LYS A 203 -10.07 -15.16 13.28
N ALA A 204 -10.68 -14.48 14.25
CA ALA A 204 -12.09 -14.67 14.60
C ALA A 204 -13.04 -14.35 13.42
N VAL A 205 -12.77 -13.30 12.66
CA VAL A 205 -13.52 -12.94 11.44
C VAL A 205 -13.36 -14.01 10.36
N GLU A 206 -12.15 -14.54 10.18
CA GLU A 206 -11.89 -15.62 9.22
C GLU A 206 -12.58 -16.93 9.62
N ASP A 207 -12.48 -17.31 10.88
CA ASP A 207 -13.13 -18.50 11.44
C ASP A 207 -14.65 -18.41 11.29
N ALA A 208 -15.24 -17.24 11.60
CA ALA A 208 -16.67 -16.99 11.41
C ALA A 208 -17.09 -17.03 9.92
N ARG A 209 -16.23 -16.54 9.02
CA ARG A 209 -16.46 -16.61 7.57
C ARG A 209 -16.39 -18.06 7.07
N ASN A 210 -15.43 -18.83 7.57
CA ASN A 210 -15.25 -20.23 7.21
C ASN A 210 -16.39 -21.09 7.76
N ALA A 211 -16.84 -20.87 8.99
CA ALA A 211 -18.00 -21.56 9.58
C ALA A 211 -19.31 -21.34 8.78
N ARG A 212 -19.41 -20.25 8.01
CA ARG A 212 -20.56 -19.96 7.11
C ARG A 212 -20.42 -20.59 5.73
N LYS A 213 -19.25 -21.11 5.36
CA LYS A 213 -19.05 -21.86 4.12
C LYS A 213 -19.40 -23.32 4.35
N ASP A 214 -19.97 -23.94 3.33
CA ASP A 214 -20.21 -25.38 3.29
C ASP A 214 -18.88 -26.15 3.56
N PRO A 215 -18.82 -27.08 4.53
CA PRO A 215 -17.60 -27.82 4.87
C PRO A 215 -16.93 -28.50 3.66
N GLU A 216 -17.69 -28.89 2.65
CA GLU A 216 -17.15 -29.45 1.40
C GLU A 216 -16.31 -28.43 0.60
N LYS A 217 -16.75 -27.16 0.57
CA LYS A 217 -16.04 -26.08 -0.12
C LYS A 217 -14.77 -25.63 0.61
N LEU A 218 -14.71 -25.80 1.93
CA LEU A 218 -13.49 -25.54 2.71
C LEU A 218 -12.41 -26.57 2.40
N LEU A 219 -12.76 -27.87 2.39
CA LEU A 219 -11.83 -28.94 2.03
C LEU A 219 -11.32 -28.80 0.58
N GLU A 220 -12.17 -28.35 -0.34
CA GLU A 220 -11.75 -28.08 -1.72
C GLU A 220 -10.83 -26.85 -1.81
N GLN A 221 -11.06 -25.79 -1.01
CA GLN A 221 -10.19 -24.62 -0.95
C GLN A 221 -8.83 -24.94 -0.32
N GLU A 222 -8.80 -25.74 0.74
CA GLU A 222 -7.55 -26.20 1.36
C GLU A 222 -6.77 -27.09 0.39
N ARG A 223 -7.43 -28.02 -0.30
CA ARG A 223 -6.80 -28.82 -1.36
C ARG A 223 -6.24 -27.94 -2.48
N LYS A 224 -7.00 -26.96 -2.97
CA LYS A 224 -6.52 -26.01 -3.99
C LYS A 224 -5.37 -25.14 -3.51
N ALA A 225 -5.35 -24.73 -2.24
CA ALA A 225 -4.28 -23.94 -1.66
C ALA A 225 -2.98 -24.77 -1.52
N VAL A 226 -3.09 -26.01 -1.07
CA VAL A 226 -1.96 -26.96 -1.01
C VAL A 226 -1.44 -27.26 -2.42
N GLU A 227 -2.34 -27.50 -3.38
CA GLU A 227 -1.97 -27.73 -4.79
C GLU A 227 -1.32 -26.50 -5.43
N ALA A 228 -1.84 -25.30 -5.15
CA ALA A 228 -1.27 -24.04 -5.64
C ALA A 228 0.13 -23.79 -5.05
N LYS A 229 0.33 -24.07 -3.75
CA LYS A 229 1.63 -23.96 -3.10
C LYS A 229 2.63 -24.96 -3.70
N ALA A 230 2.23 -26.22 -3.87
CA ALA A 230 3.05 -27.24 -4.51
C ALA A 230 3.40 -26.87 -5.97
N LYS A 231 2.44 -26.30 -6.72
CA LYS A 231 2.66 -25.84 -8.10
C LYS A 231 3.62 -24.64 -8.17
N LYS A 232 3.55 -23.71 -7.21
CA LYS A 232 4.48 -22.58 -7.11
C LYS A 232 5.89 -23.09 -6.78
N GLU A 233 6.03 -23.92 -5.75
CA GLU A 233 7.32 -24.50 -5.37
C GLU A 233 7.96 -25.30 -6.51
N ARG A 234 7.14 -25.99 -7.31
CA ARG A 234 7.58 -26.67 -8.53
C ARG A 234 8.09 -25.70 -9.60
N ARG A 235 7.41 -24.58 -9.86
CA ARG A 235 7.87 -23.56 -10.82
C ARG A 235 9.16 -22.90 -10.36
N ASP A 236 9.25 -22.53 -9.08
CA ASP A 236 10.42 -21.85 -8.53
C ASP A 236 11.65 -22.78 -8.59
N ALA A 237 11.47 -24.08 -8.34
CA ALA A 237 12.52 -25.09 -8.53
C ALA A 237 12.91 -25.29 -10.01
N GLN A 238 11.94 -25.28 -10.94
CA GLN A 238 12.21 -25.37 -12.39
C GLN A 238 13.04 -24.18 -12.87
N GLN A 239 12.62 -22.96 -12.50
CA GLN A 239 13.32 -21.75 -12.91
C GLN A 239 14.73 -21.70 -12.33
N GLY A 240 14.90 -22.01 -11.05
CA GLY A 240 16.21 -21.99 -10.40
C GLY A 240 17.23 -22.95 -11.02
N ILE A 241 16.82 -24.13 -11.48
CA ILE A 241 17.75 -25.06 -12.15
C ILE A 241 18.09 -24.58 -13.56
N VAL A 242 17.11 -24.05 -14.29
CA VAL A 242 17.36 -23.50 -15.64
C VAL A 242 18.35 -22.33 -15.56
N ASP A 243 18.15 -21.42 -14.60
CA ASP A 243 19.03 -20.26 -14.38
C ASP A 243 20.45 -20.70 -13.95
N ALA A 244 20.56 -21.71 -13.07
CA ALA A 244 21.84 -22.25 -12.65
C ALA A 244 22.60 -22.95 -13.80
N ILE A 245 21.90 -23.70 -14.65
CA ILE A 245 22.51 -24.31 -15.85
C ILE A 245 22.96 -23.23 -16.84
N ASP A 246 22.12 -22.22 -17.09
CA ASP A 246 22.47 -21.12 -17.99
C ASP A 246 23.65 -20.31 -17.46
N GLY A 247 23.68 -20.01 -16.17
CA GLY A 247 24.81 -19.31 -15.52
C GLY A 247 26.10 -20.12 -15.55
N ALA A 248 26.03 -21.42 -15.26
CA ALA A 248 27.21 -22.29 -15.28
C ALA A 248 27.85 -22.38 -16.67
N VAL A 249 27.03 -22.55 -17.71
CA VAL A 249 27.54 -22.76 -19.07
C VAL A 249 27.84 -21.44 -19.79
N THR A 250 26.98 -20.44 -19.69
CA THR A 250 27.16 -19.16 -20.42
C THR A 250 28.34 -18.35 -19.90
N ASN A 251 28.61 -18.44 -18.59
CA ASN A 251 29.76 -17.76 -17.97
C ASN A 251 31.06 -18.59 -18.03
N GLY A 252 31.02 -19.77 -18.68
CA GLY A 252 32.17 -20.65 -18.85
C GLY A 252 32.68 -21.27 -17.54
N HIS A 253 31.82 -21.42 -16.54
CA HIS A 253 32.16 -22.01 -15.24
C HIS A 253 32.07 -23.54 -15.21
N ALA A 254 31.30 -24.13 -16.12
CA ALA A 254 31.20 -25.57 -16.35
C ALA A 254 30.88 -25.83 -17.83
N ASP A 255 31.36 -26.96 -18.38
CA ASP A 255 30.90 -27.42 -19.68
C ASP A 255 29.67 -28.34 -19.57
N THR A 256 29.10 -28.74 -20.71
CA THR A 256 27.91 -29.59 -20.72
C THR A 256 28.20 -31.02 -20.21
N SER A 257 29.45 -31.47 -20.23
CA SER A 257 29.87 -32.75 -19.65
C SER A 257 29.88 -32.69 -18.13
N ASP A 258 30.38 -31.60 -17.55
CA ASP A 258 30.37 -31.35 -16.10
C ASP A 258 28.94 -31.35 -15.55
N VAL A 259 28.03 -30.66 -16.22
CA VAL A 259 26.60 -30.61 -15.83
C VAL A 259 25.96 -32.00 -15.89
N LEU A 260 26.27 -32.79 -16.93
CA LEU A 260 25.76 -34.15 -17.07
C LEU A 260 26.27 -35.07 -15.96
N GLN A 261 27.55 -34.98 -15.59
CA GLN A 261 28.12 -35.76 -14.48
C GLN A 261 27.44 -35.43 -13.15
N ILE A 262 27.13 -34.16 -12.88
CA ILE A 262 26.42 -33.75 -11.66
C ILE A 262 25.01 -34.33 -11.64
N VAL A 263 24.31 -34.29 -12.78
CA VAL A 263 22.97 -34.91 -12.91
C VAL A 263 23.04 -36.41 -12.63
N GLU A 264 24.01 -37.12 -13.20
CA GLU A 264 24.22 -38.55 -12.96
C GLU A 264 24.57 -38.87 -11.51
N GLN A 265 25.42 -38.06 -10.87
CA GLN A 265 25.78 -38.20 -9.46
C GLN A 265 24.56 -38.02 -8.55
N VAL A 266 23.74 -37.00 -8.80
CA VAL A 266 22.51 -36.74 -8.03
C VAL A 266 21.51 -37.89 -8.21
N LEU A 267 21.35 -38.41 -9.43
CA LEU A 267 20.47 -39.55 -9.70
C LEU A 267 20.97 -40.83 -9.01
N LYS A 268 22.27 -41.12 -9.11
CA LYS A 268 22.89 -42.28 -8.47
C LYS A 268 22.81 -42.21 -6.94
N ALA A 269 23.06 -41.05 -6.34
CA ALA A 269 22.97 -40.85 -4.89
C ALA A 269 21.55 -41.08 -4.35
N ASN A 270 20.53 -40.97 -5.21
CA ASN A 270 19.13 -41.17 -4.85
C ASN A 270 18.54 -42.50 -5.39
N ASN A 271 19.37 -43.43 -5.87
CA ASN A 271 18.97 -44.71 -6.46
C ASN A 271 17.98 -44.58 -7.64
N LEU A 272 18.15 -43.54 -8.46
CA LEU A 272 17.34 -43.28 -9.65
C LEU A 272 18.19 -43.43 -10.90
N SER A 273 17.57 -43.90 -11.98
CA SER A 273 18.15 -43.87 -13.32
C SER A 273 17.70 -42.61 -14.07
N LEU A 274 18.51 -42.15 -15.02
CA LEU A 274 18.06 -41.18 -16.02
C LEU A 274 16.75 -41.69 -16.64
N PRO A 275 15.78 -40.82 -16.96
CA PRO A 275 14.59 -41.24 -17.67
C PRO A 275 15.06 -41.86 -18.99
N ALA A 276 15.00 -43.18 -19.11
CA ALA A 276 15.54 -43.95 -20.24
C ALA A 276 14.83 -43.65 -21.58
N LYS A 277 13.96 -42.64 -21.62
CA LYS A 277 13.15 -42.20 -22.75
C LYS A 277 13.01 -40.68 -22.81
N VAL A 278 14.09 -39.92 -22.59
CA VAL A 278 14.16 -38.61 -23.23
C VAL A 278 14.54 -38.88 -24.69
N VAL A 279 13.52 -38.99 -25.55
CA VAL A 279 13.70 -39.23 -26.99
C VAL A 279 14.60 -38.13 -27.56
N GLY A 280 15.77 -38.50 -28.08
CA GLY A 280 16.73 -37.56 -28.68
C GLY A 280 17.93 -37.16 -27.80
N PHE A 281 18.07 -37.69 -26.59
CA PHE A 281 19.23 -37.42 -25.74
C PHE A 281 20.46 -38.23 -26.18
N ASP A 282 21.49 -37.56 -26.69
CA ASP A 282 22.81 -38.15 -26.98
C ASP A 282 23.82 -37.71 -25.89
N PRO A 283 24.24 -38.61 -24.98
CA PRO A 283 25.19 -38.28 -23.93
C PRO A 283 26.59 -37.89 -24.46
N ILE A 284 26.93 -38.25 -25.70
CA ILE A 284 28.22 -37.92 -26.31
C ILE A 284 28.23 -36.48 -26.84
N ASN A 285 27.08 -35.97 -27.28
CA ASN A 285 26.91 -34.63 -27.86
C ASN A 285 25.94 -33.78 -27.02
N CYS A 286 26.09 -33.82 -25.68
CA CYS A 286 25.17 -33.16 -24.76
C CYS A 286 25.22 -31.63 -24.92
N THR A 287 24.06 -31.02 -25.18
CA THR A 287 23.90 -29.56 -25.26
C THR A 287 23.26 -28.97 -24.00
N VAL A 288 23.32 -27.64 -23.84
CA VAL A 288 22.62 -26.93 -22.76
C VAL A 288 21.10 -27.20 -22.77
N ALA A 289 20.53 -27.35 -23.96
CA ALA A 289 19.12 -27.69 -24.11
C ALA A 289 18.81 -29.09 -23.56
N ASP A 290 19.72 -30.03 -23.72
CA ASP A 290 19.60 -31.39 -23.19
C ASP A 290 19.69 -31.43 -21.66
N CYS A 291 20.61 -30.66 -21.06
CA CYS A 291 20.70 -30.50 -19.61
C CYS A 291 19.40 -29.91 -19.02
N LYS A 292 18.80 -28.91 -19.69
CA LYS A 292 17.51 -28.34 -19.30
C LYS A 292 16.37 -29.35 -19.43
N MET A 293 16.35 -30.16 -20.50
CA MET A 293 15.35 -31.21 -20.69
C MET A 293 15.43 -32.28 -19.60
N LEU A 294 16.64 -32.68 -19.19
CA LEU A 294 16.84 -33.64 -18.09
C LEU A 294 16.36 -33.08 -16.75
N ALA A 295 16.70 -31.83 -16.42
CA ALA A 295 16.22 -31.16 -15.22
C ALA A 295 14.68 -31.03 -15.19
N GLN A 296 14.08 -30.68 -16.33
CA GLN A 296 12.63 -30.62 -16.48
C GLN A 296 11.98 -32.00 -16.34
N ALA A 297 12.60 -33.07 -16.85
CA ALA A 297 12.12 -34.44 -16.72
C ALA A 297 12.16 -34.94 -15.26
N MET A 298 13.22 -34.61 -14.49
CA MET A 298 13.31 -34.91 -13.05
C MET A 298 12.15 -34.28 -12.27
N ILE A 299 11.84 -33.01 -12.56
CA ILE A 299 10.71 -32.31 -11.96
C ILE A 299 9.37 -32.84 -12.49
N GLY A 300 9.32 -33.24 -13.75
CA GLY A 300 8.23 -34.00 -14.40
C GLY A 300 7.82 -35.22 -13.58
N ALA A 301 8.80 -35.97 -13.10
CA ALA A 301 8.65 -37.20 -12.34
C ALA A 301 8.39 -37.00 -10.83
N GLY A 302 8.20 -35.76 -10.35
CA GLY A 302 7.90 -35.46 -8.95
C GLY A 302 9.11 -35.50 -7.99
N LYS A 303 10.33 -35.52 -8.52
CA LYS A 303 11.60 -35.58 -7.76
C LYS A 303 12.12 -34.18 -7.38
N LEU A 304 11.30 -33.44 -6.65
CA LEU A 304 11.55 -32.02 -6.32
C LEU A 304 12.69 -31.80 -5.32
N ALA A 305 12.89 -32.73 -4.38
CA ALA A 305 13.97 -32.62 -3.40
C ALA A 305 15.33 -32.80 -4.08
N GLU A 306 15.42 -33.74 -5.01
CA GLU A 306 16.60 -34.08 -5.79
C GLU A 306 16.93 -32.98 -6.81
N ALA A 307 15.89 -32.38 -7.41
CA ALA A 307 16.02 -31.21 -8.26
C ALA A 307 16.62 -30.00 -7.52
N LYS A 308 16.27 -29.80 -6.23
CA LYS A 308 16.90 -28.77 -5.38
C LYS A 308 18.37 -29.06 -5.11
N VAL A 309 18.73 -30.32 -4.84
CA VAL A 309 20.14 -30.71 -4.63
C VAL A 309 20.98 -30.47 -5.89
N LEU A 310 20.43 -30.74 -7.08
CA LEU A 310 21.07 -30.41 -8.35
C LEU A 310 21.33 -28.90 -8.48
N ARG A 311 20.32 -28.06 -8.22
CA ARG A 311 20.48 -26.59 -8.23
C ARG A 311 21.58 -26.16 -7.26
N ASP A 312 21.50 -26.60 -6.01
CA ASP A 312 22.42 -26.17 -4.95
C ASP A 312 23.88 -26.56 -5.27
N THR A 313 24.07 -27.70 -5.95
CA THR A 313 25.39 -28.18 -6.39
C THR A 313 25.94 -27.34 -7.53
N LEU A 314 25.10 -26.99 -8.52
CA LEU A 314 25.48 -26.10 -9.63
C LEU A 314 25.81 -24.68 -9.11
N ASP A 315 25.00 -24.13 -8.22
CA ASP A 315 25.24 -22.83 -7.59
C ASP A 315 26.55 -22.80 -6.79
N ALA A 316 26.86 -23.89 -6.08
CA ALA A 316 28.12 -24.01 -5.35
C ALA A 316 29.33 -24.02 -6.29
N MET A 317 29.23 -24.72 -7.43
CA MET A 317 30.29 -24.74 -8.44
C MET A 317 30.52 -23.38 -9.08
N ILE A 318 29.45 -22.66 -9.44
CA ILE A 318 29.54 -21.28 -9.95
C ILE A 318 30.29 -20.41 -8.95
N LYS A 319 29.90 -20.43 -7.67
CA LYS A 319 30.56 -19.62 -6.63
C LYS A 319 32.03 -19.97 -6.44
N ILE A 320 32.39 -21.26 -6.51
CA ILE A 320 33.79 -21.70 -6.41
C ILE A 320 34.59 -21.20 -7.62
N ALA A 321 34.02 -21.27 -8.84
CA ALA A 321 34.66 -20.79 -10.06
C ALA A 321 34.84 -19.27 -10.05
N GLU A 322 33.82 -18.51 -9.63
CA GLU A 322 33.88 -17.05 -9.45
C GLU A 322 34.97 -16.65 -8.43
N HIS A 323 35.03 -17.32 -7.27
CA HIS A 323 36.08 -17.09 -6.28
C HIS A 323 37.48 -17.42 -6.80
N ALA A 324 37.63 -18.50 -7.58
CA ALA A 324 38.90 -18.87 -8.20
C ALA A 324 39.36 -17.85 -9.26
N MET A 325 38.42 -17.28 -10.03
CA MET A 325 38.71 -16.23 -11.02
C MET A 325 39.07 -14.90 -10.35
N LEU A 326 38.36 -14.49 -9.30
CA LEU A 326 38.67 -13.28 -8.53
C LEU A 326 40.07 -13.35 -7.89
N ASN A 327 40.45 -14.52 -7.36
CA ASN A 327 41.77 -14.73 -6.78
C ASN A 327 42.91 -14.74 -7.82
N ARG A 328 42.62 -15.12 -9.08
CA ARG A 328 43.58 -15.03 -10.20
C ARG A 328 43.70 -13.62 -10.78
N ALA A 329 42.65 -12.81 -10.70
CA ALA A 329 42.68 -11.41 -11.16
C ALA A 329 43.38 -10.47 -10.15
N ALA A 330 43.50 -10.90 -8.89
CA ALA A 330 44.17 -10.17 -7.82
C ALA A 330 45.66 -10.52 -7.63
N SER A 331 46.18 -11.48 -8.38
CA SER A 331 47.57 -11.96 -8.39
C SER A 331 48.29 -11.59 -9.67
#